data_AF-A0A2E7CZ90-F1
#
_entry.id   AF-A0A2E7CZ90-F1
#
_cell.length_a   1.000
_cell.length_b   1.000
_cell.length_c   1.000
_cell.angle_alpha   90.00
_cell.angle_beta   90.00
_cell.angle_gamma   90.00
#
_symmetry.space_group_name_H-M   'P 1'
#
loop_
_entity.id
_entity.type
_entity.pdbx_description
1 polymer ?
#
loop_
_entity_poly.entity_id
_entity_poly.type
_entity_poly.pdbx_seq_one_letter_code
_entity_poly.pdbx_strand_id
1 'polypeptide(L)'
;MSKNEEFQLIGAAKLMEDLFLNGIYQRRKSSKEFLDQLKHTMRKTFSNYETRRSEFHGIVAKFVRDPIYKTDTISFKGLLNDIGILHKVVKLNYSFIKDDEDLVDLLADYSYPKEFFAQIYLNKKGKNEVDKREFLFDTSLEGIAELFKSEKRNIDRLEEKYRNTLLDIEKCPMLKQAGTLKCNYGTIKLREKDVVYDVESIFKEFGSHFLLEYGQISMEKVEEYIIKGFLSYKEIEKYRKLVDIPLKFFVMDIETERKSMETYQYISMQKAQAKRYA
;
A
#
# COMPACT_ATOMS: atom_id res chain seq x y z
N MET A 1 0.73 2.63 -44.54
CA MET A 1 2.12 2.98 -44.19
C MET A 1 2.09 3.89 -42.97
N SER A 2 2.32 3.34 -41.78
CA SER A 2 2.40 4.14 -40.54
C SER A 2 3.77 4.83 -40.52
N LYS A 3 3.79 6.17 -40.40
CA LYS A 3 5.03 6.90 -40.12
C LYS A 3 5.60 6.33 -38.82
N ASN A 4 6.78 5.71 -38.88
CA ASN A 4 7.57 5.42 -37.67
C ASN A 4 8.07 6.78 -37.17
N GLU A 5 7.36 7.38 -36.22
CA GLU A 5 7.93 8.48 -35.44
C GLU A 5 9.15 7.93 -34.70
N GLU A 6 10.34 8.38 -35.12
CA GLU A 6 11.59 8.02 -34.47
C GLU A 6 11.66 8.77 -33.14
N PHE A 7 11.41 8.08 -32.03
CA PHE A 7 11.46 8.69 -30.70
C PHE A 7 12.91 9.04 -30.36
N GLN A 8 13.18 10.29 -29.98
CA GLN A 8 14.42 10.60 -29.29
C GLN A 8 14.37 9.97 -27.88
N LEU A 9 15.01 8.81 -27.75
CA LEU A 9 15.12 8.07 -26.49
C LEU A 9 16.19 8.73 -25.59
N ILE A 10 15.78 9.76 -24.86
CA ILE A 10 16.63 10.50 -23.93
C ILE A 10 15.98 10.59 -22.54
N GLY A 11 16.82 10.75 -21.51
CA GLY A 11 16.37 10.90 -20.12
C GLY A 11 15.41 9.79 -19.68
N ALA A 12 14.27 10.18 -19.11
CA ALA A 12 13.26 9.27 -18.60
C ALA A 12 12.68 8.29 -19.64
N ALA A 13 12.59 8.69 -20.92
CA ALA A 13 12.12 7.79 -21.98
C ALA A 13 13.11 6.64 -22.21
N LYS A 14 14.42 6.93 -22.15
CA LYS A 14 15.48 5.92 -22.27
C LYS A 14 15.49 4.98 -21.07
N LEU A 15 15.37 5.51 -19.85
CA LEU A 15 15.27 4.70 -18.63
C LEU A 15 14.06 3.75 -18.66
N MET A 16 12.91 4.23 -19.13
CA MET A 16 11.74 3.37 -19.35
C MET A 16 12.03 2.31 -20.42
N GLU A 17 12.63 2.68 -21.55
CA GLU A 17 12.99 1.74 -22.62
C GLU A 17 13.90 0.62 -22.09
N ASP A 18 14.91 0.96 -21.30
CA ASP A 18 15.88 0.02 -20.74
C ASP A 18 15.25 -0.95 -19.74
N LEU A 19 14.17 -0.56 -19.03
CA LEU A 19 13.41 -1.51 -18.20
C LEU A 19 12.81 -2.66 -19.03
N PHE A 20 12.38 -2.37 -20.25
CA PHE A 20 11.80 -3.36 -21.17
C PHE A 20 12.89 -4.16 -21.89
N LEU A 21 13.92 -3.50 -22.41
CA LEU A 21 15.00 -4.16 -23.13
C LEU A 21 15.81 -5.10 -22.22
N ASN A 22 16.03 -4.72 -20.96
CA ASN A 22 16.72 -5.57 -20.00
C ASN A 22 15.81 -6.66 -19.39
N GLY A 23 14.54 -6.74 -19.79
CA GLY A 23 13.58 -7.73 -19.30
C GLY A 23 13.13 -7.51 -17.85
N ILE A 24 13.45 -6.37 -17.22
CA ILE A 24 13.12 -6.11 -15.81
C ILE A 24 11.62 -6.00 -15.63
N TYR A 25 10.95 -5.24 -16.51
CA TYR A 25 9.51 -5.04 -16.42
C TYR A 25 8.74 -6.37 -16.58
N GLN A 26 9.10 -7.12 -17.63
CA GLN A 26 8.47 -8.40 -17.98
C GLN A 26 8.67 -9.42 -16.86
N ARG A 27 9.93 -9.68 -16.47
CA ARG A 27 10.22 -10.63 -15.39
C ARG A 27 9.51 -10.26 -14.10
N ARG A 28 9.48 -8.98 -13.71
CA ARG A 28 8.78 -8.55 -12.50
C ARG A 28 7.30 -8.88 -12.53
N LYS A 29 6.64 -8.65 -13.67
CA LYS A 29 5.21 -8.98 -13.85
C LYS A 29 4.98 -10.48 -13.83
N SER A 30 5.79 -11.26 -14.56
CA SER A 30 5.72 -12.72 -14.57
C SER A 30 5.95 -13.32 -13.18
N SER A 31 6.96 -12.84 -12.45
CA SER A 31 7.26 -13.24 -11.07
C SER A 31 6.10 -12.98 -10.10
N LYS A 32 5.45 -11.82 -10.25
CA LYS A 32 4.28 -11.47 -9.44
C LYS A 32 3.12 -12.42 -9.70
N GLU A 33 2.81 -12.63 -10.97
CA GLU A 33 1.75 -13.54 -11.39
C GLU A 33 2.03 -14.98 -10.94
N PHE A 34 3.26 -15.46 -11.11
CA PHE A 34 3.70 -16.76 -10.64
C PHE A 34 3.47 -16.94 -9.14
N LEU A 35 3.90 -15.97 -8.32
CA LEU A 35 3.70 -16.01 -6.87
C LEU A 35 2.21 -15.97 -6.48
N ASP A 36 1.40 -15.19 -7.18
CA ASP A 36 -0.04 -15.09 -6.90
C ASP A 36 -0.74 -16.42 -7.24
N GLN A 37 -0.42 -17.04 -8.37
CA GLN A 37 -0.93 -18.38 -8.73
C GLN A 37 -0.41 -19.47 -7.77
N LEU A 38 0.86 -19.43 -7.37
CA LEU A 38 1.44 -20.37 -6.41
C LEU A 38 0.74 -20.27 -5.05
N LYS A 39 0.50 -19.06 -4.55
CA LYS A 39 -0.26 -18.82 -3.30
C LYS A 39 -1.69 -19.31 -3.42
N HIS A 40 -2.33 -19.17 -4.58
CA HIS A 40 -3.67 -19.70 -4.80
C HIS A 40 -3.70 -21.23 -4.76
N THR A 41 -2.71 -21.89 -5.36
CA THR A 41 -2.54 -23.34 -5.25
C THR A 41 -2.34 -23.77 -3.81
N MET A 42 -1.41 -23.14 -3.08
CA MET A 42 -1.19 -23.41 -1.65
C MET A 42 -2.47 -23.20 -0.86
N ARG A 43 -3.22 -22.12 -1.12
CA ARG A 43 -4.51 -21.87 -0.45
C ARG A 43 -5.45 -23.04 -0.64
N LYS A 44 -5.63 -23.54 -1.87
CA LYS A 44 -6.49 -24.71 -2.15
C LYS A 44 -6.02 -25.95 -1.40
N THR A 45 -4.71 -26.22 -1.39
CA THR A 45 -4.12 -27.36 -0.69
C THR A 45 -4.40 -27.29 0.81
N PHE A 46 -4.15 -26.13 1.45
CA PHE A 46 -4.31 -25.96 2.90
C PHE A 46 -5.75 -25.67 3.35
N SER A 47 -6.66 -25.28 2.46
CA SER A 47 -8.09 -25.12 2.80
C SER A 47 -8.72 -26.42 3.31
N ASN A 48 -8.17 -27.58 2.93
CA ASN A 48 -8.65 -28.89 3.34
C ASN A 48 -8.05 -29.37 4.67
N TYR A 49 -7.12 -28.60 5.25
CA TYR A 49 -6.43 -28.97 6.49
C TYR A 49 -7.24 -28.43 7.66
N GLU A 50 -7.34 -29.21 8.74
CA GLU A 50 -8.04 -28.76 9.96
C GLU A 50 -7.30 -27.60 10.66
N THR A 51 -5.99 -27.49 10.44
CA THR A 51 -5.15 -26.48 11.08
C THR A 51 -5.17 -25.16 10.32
N ARG A 52 -5.32 -24.05 11.07
CA ARG A 52 -5.27 -22.68 10.49
C ARG A 52 -3.87 -22.19 10.18
N ARG A 53 -2.83 -22.88 10.67
CA ARG A 53 -1.41 -22.57 10.45
C ARG A 53 -0.70 -23.87 10.17
N SER A 54 -0.03 -23.93 9.04
CA SER A 54 0.81 -25.05 8.65
C SER A 54 2.21 -24.53 8.36
N GLU A 55 3.19 -25.11 9.05
CA GLU A 55 4.60 -24.83 8.87
C GLU A 55 5.22 -25.98 8.09
N PHE A 56 5.94 -25.66 7.02
CA PHE A 56 6.56 -26.65 6.15
C PHE A 56 7.77 -26.04 5.47
N HIS A 57 8.89 -26.77 5.47
CA HIS A 57 10.12 -26.37 4.77
C HIS A 57 10.54 -24.90 5.00
N GLY A 58 10.39 -24.36 6.21
CA GLY A 58 10.75 -22.97 6.56
C GLY A 58 9.80 -21.88 6.05
N ILE A 59 8.61 -22.26 5.57
CA ILE A 59 7.51 -21.38 5.19
C ILE A 59 6.33 -21.64 6.13
N VAL A 60 5.52 -20.61 6.32
CA VAL A 60 4.25 -20.70 7.03
C VAL A 60 3.13 -20.31 6.08
N ALA A 61 2.17 -21.22 5.92
CA ALA A 61 0.87 -20.96 5.33
C ALA A 61 -0.16 -20.83 6.46
N LYS A 62 -0.94 -19.74 6.48
CA LYS A 62 -1.95 -19.53 7.52
C LYS A 62 -3.18 -18.77 7.07
N PHE A 63 -4.31 -19.12 7.69
CA PHE A 63 -5.57 -18.39 7.61
C PHE A 63 -5.75 -17.52 8.84
N VAL A 64 -5.83 -16.20 8.60
CA VAL A 64 -6.02 -15.19 9.64
C VAL A 64 -7.41 -14.58 9.48
N ARG A 65 -8.13 -14.42 10.60
CA ARG A 65 -9.39 -13.70 10.63
C ARG A 65 -9.14 -12.22 10.34
N ASP A 66 -9.88 -11.65 9.40
CA ASP A 66 -9.76 -10.26 8.98
C ASP A 66 -11.10 -9.54 9.18
N PRO A 67 -11.42 -9.14 10.42
CA PRO A 67 -12.73 -8.58 10.73
C PRO A 67 -12.96 -7.25 9.98
N ILE A 68 -14.11 -7.16 9.31
CA ILE A 68 -14.59 -5.96 8.62
C ILE A 68 -15.59 -5.25 9.52
N TYR A 69 -15.35 -3.97 9.78
CA TYR A 69 -16.20 -3.14 10.64
C TYR A 69 -16.86 -2.01 9.85
N LYS A 70 -18.14 -1.76 10.14
CA LYS A 70 -18.81 -0.50 9.80
C LYS A 70 -18.67 0.43 10.99
N THR A 71 -18.07 1.60 10.78
CA THR A 71 -17.81 2.57 11.84
C THR A 71 -18.83 3.71 11.78
N ASP A 72 -19.50 4.01 12.89
CA ASP A 72 -20.24 5.26 13.06
C ASP A 72 -19.22 6.40 13.20
N THR A 73 -18.91 7.02 12.06
CA THR A 73 -17.81 7.96 11.96
C THR A 73 -18.12 9.27 12.67
N ILE A 74 -19.38 9.70 12.71
CA ILE A 74 -19.79 10.97 13.33
C ILE A 74 -19.58 10.88 14.84
N SER A 75 -20.21 9.88 15.47
CA SER A 75 -20.11 9.68 16.91
C SER A 75 -18.66 9.38 17.34
N PHE A 76 -17.90 8.67 16.51
CA PHE A 76 -16.51 8.36 16.82
C PHE A 76 -15.60 9.60 16.74
N LYS A 77 -15.79 10.47 15.75
CA LYS A 77 -15.11 11.77 15.71
C LYS A 77 -15.45 12.62 16.94
N GLY A 78 -16.71 12.60 17.38
CA GLY A 78 -17.15 13.25 18.62
C GLY A 78 -16.33 12.80 19.83
N LEU A 79 -16.22 11.48 20.05
CA LEU A 79 -15.37 10.95 21.13
C LEU A 79 -13.91 11.41 21.03
N LEU A 80 -13.32 11.32 19.84
CA LEU A 80 -11.92 11.72 19.63
C LEU A 80 -11.71 13.22 19.86
N ASN A 81 -12.73 14.02 19.61
CA ASN A 81 -12.74 15.44 19.93
C ASN A 81 -12.83 15.70 21.43
N ASP A 82 -13.73 15.01 22.12
CA ASP A 82 -13.93 15.15 23.57
C ASP A 82 -12.67 14.78 24.36
N ILE A 83 -11.90 13.81 23.85
CA ILE A 83 -10.60 13.40 24.42
C ILE A 83 -9.45 14.31 23.95
N GLY A 84 -9.71 15.23 23.01
CA GLY A 84 -8.74 16.24 22.56
C GLY A 84 -7.70 15.74 21.55
N ILE A 85 -7.89 14.56 20.95
CA ILE A 85 -6.92 13.95 20.02
C ILE A 85 -7.37 13.96 18.55
N LEU A 86 -8.55 14.48 18.24
CA LEU A 86 -9.13 14.47 16.88
C LEU A 86 -8.13 14.94 15.82
N HIS A 87 -7.52 16.11 16.02
CA HIS A 87 -6.54 16.71 15.10
C HIS A 87 -5.28 15.89 14.88
N LYS A 88 -4.94 14.97 15.79
CA LYS A 88 -3.78 14.08 15.64
C LYS A 88 -4.10 12.81 14.86
N VAL A 89 -5.35 12.36 14.89
CA VAL A 89 -5.77 11.07 14.30
C VAL A 89 -6.54 11.20 12.99
N VAL A 90 -6.97 12.42 12.61
CA VAL A 90 -7.60 12.66 11.30
C VAL A 90 -6.59 13.06 10.23
N LYS A 91 -6.99 12.84 8.98
CA LYS A 91 -6.37 13.41 7.78
C LYS A 91 -7.45 14.10 6.96
N LEU A 92 -7.12 15.17 6.28
CA LEU A 92 -7.97 15.72 5.22
C LEU A 92 -7.55 15.07 3.91
N ASN A 93 -8.52 14.61 3.14
CA ASN A 93 -8.27 13.98 1.86
C ASN A 93 -8.91 14.85 0.77
N TYR A 94 -8.04 15.39 -0.08
CA TYR A 94 -8.42 16.22 -1.22
C TYR A 94 -9.56 15.63 -2.05
N SER A 95 -9.61 14.30 -2.21
CA SER A 95 -10.64 13.65 -3.04
C SER A 95 -12.07 13.88 -2.56
N PHE A 96 -12.28 14.25 -1.29
CA PHE A 96 -13.61 14.52 -0.73
C PHE A 96 -14.00 16.00 -0.78
N ILE A 97 -13.03 16.89 -0.93
CA ILE A 97 -13.25 18.35 -0.94
C ILE A 97 -13.00 18.99 -2.30
N LYS A 98 -12.42 18.24 -3.26
CA LYS A 98 -12.05 18.72 -4.60
C LYS A 98 -13.19 19.35 -5.41
N ASP A 99 -14.43 19.02 -5.08
CA ASP A 99 -15.63 19.50 -5.80
C ASP A 99 -16.20 20.77 -5.14
N ASP A 100 -15.62 21.21 -4.02
CA ASP A 100 -15.92 22.46 -3.30
C ASP A 100 -14.75 23.43 -3.50
N GLU A 101 -14.85 24.26 -4.54
CA GLU A 101 -13.78 25.19 -4.94
C GLU A 101 -13.45 26.19 -3.82
N ASP A 102 -14.46 26.71 -3.12
CA ASP A 102 -14.29 27.66 -2.01
C ASP A 102 -13.49 27.02 -0.87
N LEU A 103 -13.77 25.75 -0.54
CA LEU A 103 -13.06 25.02 0.50
C LEU A 103 -11.62 24.67 0.07
N VAL A 104 -11.40 24.35 -1.20
CA VAL A 104 -10.06 24.11 -1.74
C VAL A 104 -9.20 25.37 -1.66
N ASP A 105 -9.75 26.51 -2.04
CA ASP A 105 -9.06 27.80 -1.99
C ASP A 105 -8.78 28.23 -0.54
N LEU A 106 -9.75 28.03 0.37
CA LEU A 106 -9.59 28.29 1.79
C LEU A 106 -8.43 27.49 2.41
N LEU A 107 -8.22 26.26 1.96
CA LEU A 107 -7.20 25.35 2.50
C LEU A 107 -5.84 25.43 1.78
N ALA A 108 -5.70 26.28 0.75
CA ALA A 108 -4.51 26.33 -0.09
C ALA A 108 -3.23 26.57 0.72
N ASP A 109 -3.27 27.50 1.68
CA ASP A 109 -2.12 27.88 2.53
C ASP A 109 -1.73 26.81 3.56
N TYR A 110 -2.60 25.82 3.78
CA TYR A 110 -2.37 24.71 4.70
C TYR A 110 -1.91 23.44 3.98
N SER A 111 -1.68 23.51 2.67
CA SER A 111 -1.20 22.37 1.90
C SER A 111 0.32 22.26 1.97
N TYR A 112 0.83 21.03 2.09
CA TYR A 112 2.26 20.79 1.90
C TYR A 112 2.64 20.96 0.42
N PRO A 113 3.92 21.26 0.13
CA PRO A 113 4.39 21.40 -1.24
C PRO A 113 4.00 20.21 -2.11
N LYS A 114 3.56 20.50 -3.33
CA LYS A 114 3.16 19.49 -4.31
C LYS A 114 4.29 18.50 -4.55
N GLU A 115 4.01 17.24 -4.28
CA GLU A 115 4.91 16.15 -4.60
C GLU A 115 4.49 15.47 -5.91
N PHE A 116 5.48 14.91 -6.61
CA PHE A 116 5.24 14.22 -7.87
C PHE A 116 5.82 12.81 -7.83
N PHE A 117 5.26 11.92 -8.63
CA PHE A 117 5.77 10.57 -8.85
C PHE A 117 5.71 10.19 -10.33
N ALA A 118 6.60 9.30 -10.75
CA ALA A 118 6.67 8.85 -12.12
C ALA A 118 5.74 7.66 -12.34
N GLN A 119 4.91 7.74 -13.38
CA GLN A 119 3.99 6.67 -13.74
C GLN A 119 4.16 6.24 -15.19
N ILE A 120 4.37 4.94 -15.37
CA ILE A 120 4.48 4.29 -16.68
C ILE A 120 3.09 3.90 -17.20
N TYR A 121 2.78 4.30 -18.43
CA TYR A 121 1.60 3.91 -19.19
C TYR A 121 2.02 3.12 -20.42
N LEU A 122 1.54 1.89 -20.55
CA LEU A 122 1.93 1.00 -21.65
C LEU A 122 1.07 1.19 -22.89
N ASN A 123 1.72 1.21 -24.06
CA ASN A 123 1.04 1.09 -25.34
C ASN A 123 0.77 -0.40 -25.68
N LYS A 124 0.25 -0.69 -26.88
CA LYS A 124 -0.02 -2.08 -27.31
C LYS A 124 1.25 -2.96 -27.26
N LYS A 125 2.40 -2.43 -27.71
CA LYS A 125 3.68 -3.16 -27.68
C LYS A 125 4.09 -3.50 -26.25
N GLY A 126 4.15 -2.50 -25.35
CA GLY A 126 4.48 -2.73 -23.94
C GLY A 126 3.53 -3.69 -23.22
N LYS A 127 2.23 -3.69 -23.57
CA LYS A 127 1.26 -4.64 -23.02
C LYS A 127 1.50 -6.08 -23.47
N ASN A 128 1.95 -6.28 -24.70
CA ASN A 128 2.24 -7.61 -25.25
C ASN A 128 3.53 -8.23 -24.70
N GLU A 129 4.40 -7.43 -24.09
CA GLU A 129 5.60 -7.90 -23.40
C GLU A 129 5.29 -8.57 -22.05
N VAL A 130 4.06 -8.43 -21.53
CA VAL A 130 3.66 -9.07 -20.28
C VAL A 130 3.16 -10.48 -20.56
N ASP A 131 3.89 -11.44 -20.02
CA ASP A 131 3.55 -12.85 -20.07
C ASP A 131 2.26 -13.16 -19.31
N LYS A 132 1.39 -13.98 -19.90
CA LYS A 132 0.10 -14.40 -19.35
C LYS A 132 0.00 -15.92 -19.23
N ARG A 133 1.13 -16.58 -18.97
CA ARG A 133 1.15 -18.03 -18.77
C ARG A 133 0.41 -18.42 -17.49
N GLU A 134 -0.39 -19.47 -17.58
CA GLU A 134 -0.87 -20.22 -16.43
C GLU A 134 0.22 -21.22 -16.02
N PHE A 135 0.53 -21.26 -14.73
CA PHE A 135 1.52 -22.16 -14.17
C PHE A 135 0.81 -23.35 -13.53
N LEU A 136 1.19 -24.55 -13.95
CA LEU A 136 0.78 -25.79 -13.30
C LEU A 136 1.81 -26.15 -12.25
N PHE A 137 1.37 -26.26 -11.00
CA PHE A 137 2.22 -26.60 -9.86
C PHE A 137 1.95 -28.04 -9.44
N ASP A 138 2.36 -29.00 -10.27
CA ASP A 138 2.30 -30.42 -9.94
C ASP A 138 3.63 -30.86 -9.31
N THR A 139 3.80 -30.53 -8.03
CA THR A 139 5.01 -30.85 -7.28
C THR A 139 4.70 -31.06 -5.81
N SER A 140 5.64 -31.69 -5.09
CA SER A 140 5.57 -31.88 -3.64
C SER A 140 5.50 -30.54 -2.88
N LEU A 141 5.09 -30.58 -1.61
CA LEU A 141 5.11 -29.41 -0.71
C LEU A 141 6.52 -28.81 -0.56
N GLU A 142 7.56 -29.66 -0.64
CA GLU A 142 8.95 -29.22 -0.67
C GLU A 142 9.26 -28.40 -1.93
N GLY A 143 8.91 -28.91 -3.11
CA GLY A 143 9.09 -28.17 -4.36
C GLY A 143 8.29 -26.87 -4.39
N ILE A 144 7.05 -26.87 -3.89
CA ILE A 144 6.23 -25.67 -3.72
C ILE A 144 6.96 -24.64 -2.84
N ALA A 145 7.59 -25.08 -1.75
CA ALA A 145 8.33 -24.19 -0.85
C ALA A 145 9.59 -23.60 -1.51
N GLU A 146 10.34 -24.41 -2.23
CA GLU A 146 11.53 -23.96 -2.98
C GLU A 146 11.17 -22.95 -4.07
N LEU A 147 10.10 -23.22 -4.83
CA LEU A 147 9.57 -22.29 -5.83
C LEU A 147 9.14 -20.96 -5.19
N PHE A 148 8.45 -21.01 -4.05
CA PHE A 148 8.05 -19.79 -3.34
C PHE A 148 9.25 -18.96 -2.91
N LYS A 149 10.24 -19.57 -2.25
CA LYS A 149 11.42 -18.84 -1.74
C LYS A 149 12.26 -18.25 -2.86
N SER A 150 12.51 -19.04 -3.91
CA SER A 150 13.30 -18.61 -5.06
C SER A 150 12.61 -17.45 -5.78
N GLU A 151 11.31 -17.57 -6.05
CA GLU A 151 10.57 -16.53 -6.74
C GLU A 151 10.37 -15.28 -5.86
N LYS A 152 10.20 -15.45 -4.55
CA LYS A 152 10.12 -14.34 -3.59
C LYS A 152 11.41 -13.51 -3.58
N ARG A 153 12.59 -14.16 -3.56
CA ARG A 153 13.88 -13.46 -3.67
C ARG A 153 14.05 -12.77 -5.03
N ASN A 154 13.59 -13.42 -6.10
CA ASN A 154 13.66 -12.86 -7.44
C ASN A 154 12.81 -11.59 -7.58
N ILE A 155 11.54 -11.64 -7.14
CA ILE A 155 10.64 -10.48 -7.22
C ILE A 155 11.13 -9.32 -6.36
N ASP A 156 11.67 -9.58 -5.16
CA ASP A 156 12.16 -8.51 -4.27
C ASP A 156 13.32 -7.74 -4.94
N ARG A 157 14.25 -8.45 -5.58
CA ARG A 157 15.34 -7.85 -6.37
C ARG A 157 14.83 -7.06 -7.58
N LEU A 158 13.80 -7.57 -8.27
CA LEU A 158 13.22 -6.92 -9.45
C LEU A 158 12.41 -5.67 -9.07
N GLU A 159 11.65 -5.71 -7.98
CA GLU A 159 10.93 -4.56 -7.43
C GLU A 159 11.90 -3.48 -6.96
N GLU A 160 13.01 -3.84 -6.33
CA GLU A 160 14.04 -2.86 -5.95
C GLU A 160 14.62 -2.14 -7.17
N LYS A 161 15.05 -2.89 -8.20
CA LYS A 161 15.57 -2.31 -9.45
C LYS A 161 14.54 -1.41 -10.13
N TYR A 162 13.29 -1.87 -10.21
CA TYR A 162 12.21 -1.10 -10.82
C TYR A 162 11.94 0.19 -10.05
N ARG A 163 11.84 0.13 -8.71
CA ARG A 163 11.62 1.29 -7.84
C ARG A 163 12.76 2.30 -7.96
N ASN A 164 14.01 1.85 -7.93
CA ASN A 164 15.17 2.74 -8.08
C ASN A 164 15.15 3.42 -9.46
N THR A 165 14.80 2.70 -10.52
CA THR A 165 14.66 3.28 -11.86
C THR A 165 13.54 4.34 -11.91
N LEU A 166 12.40 4.10 -11.24
CA LEU A 166 11.34 5.11 -11.15
C LEU A 166 11.79 6.37 -10.40
N LEU A 167 12.56 6.22 -9.32
CA LEU A 167 13.13 7.37 -8.59
C LEU A 167 14.10 8.18 -9.46
N ASP A 168 14.89 7.52 -10.31
CA ASP A 168 15.78 8.21 -11.25
C ASP A 168 15.00 8.92 -12.36
N ILE A 169 13.92 8.29 -12.84
CA ILE A 169 12.97 8.90 -13.78
C ILE A 169 12.32 10.15 -13.20
N GLU A 170 11.89 10.12 -11.93
CA GLU A 170 11.28 11.28 -11.22
C GLU A 170 12.23 12.48 -11.14
N LYS A 171 13.53 12.21 -11.02
CA LYS A 171 14.57 13.24 -10.95
C LYS A 171 14.95 13.81 -12.32
N CYS A 172 14.52 13.19 -13.42
CA CYS A 172 14.90 13.60 -14.77
C CYS A 172 14.42 15.02 -15.11
N PRO A 173 15.32 15.99 -15.38
CA PRO A 173 14.92 17.37 -15.68
C PRO A 173 14.04 17.49 -16.92
N MET A 174 14.30 16.66 -17.94
CA MET A 174 13.52 16.65 -19.18
C MET A 174 12.06 16.22 -18.94
N LEU A 175 11.85 15.25 -18.03
CA LEU A 175 10.50 14.83 -17.67
C LEU A 175 9.78 15.92 -16.88
N LYS A 176 10.48 16.61 -15.98
CA LYS A 176 9.92 17.74 -15.22
C LYS A 176 9.50 18.89 -16.13
N GLN A 177 10.29 19.18 -17.17
CA GLN A 177 9.97 20.24 -18.13
C GLN A 177 8.84 19.84 -19.09
N ALA A 178 8.86 18.62 -19.62
CA ALA A 178 7.89 18.17 -20.61
C ALA A 178 6.58 17.63 -20.00
N GLY A 179 6.58 17.27 -18.71
CA GLY A 179 5.50 16.58 -18.00
C GLY A 179 5.23 15.14 -18.46
N THR A 180 5.59 14.80 -19.70
CA THR A 180 5.37 13.50 -20.32
C THR A 180 6.45 13.21 -21.37
N LEU A 181 6.98 11.99 -21.39
CA LEU A 181 7.89 11.51 -22.43
C LEU A 181 7.42 10.17 -23.00
N LYS A 182 7.66 9.92 -24.28
CA LYS A 182 7.24 8.70 -24.99
C LYS A 182 8.45 7.82 -25.33
N CYS A 183 8.24 6.51 -25.36
CA CYS A 183 9.21 5.53 -25.85
C CYS A 183 8.48 4.41 -26.63
N ASN A 184 9.19 3.38 -27.07
CA ASN A 184 8.60 2.34 -27.91
C ASN A 184 7.57 1.48 -27.17
N TYR A 185 7.69 1.38 -25.85
CA TYR A 185 6.82 0.55 -25.01
C TYR A 185 5.68 1.33 -24.35
N GLY A 186 5.65 2.65 -24.50
CA GLY A 186 4.58 3.48 -23.95
C GLY A 186 4.99 4.91 -23.64
N THR A 187 4.54 5.39 -22.51
CA THR A 187 4.66 6.79 -22.10
C THR A 187 4.92 6.86 -20.61
N ILE A 188 5.90 7.66 -20.22
CA ILE A 188 6.15 8.03 -18.83
C ILE A 188 5.53 9.40 -18.57
N LYS A 189 4.76 9.53 -17.50
CA LYS A 189 4.18 10.80 -17.05
C LYS A 189 4.62 11.10 -15.64
N LEU A 190 4.89 12.38 -15.37
CA LEU A 190 5.00 12.87 -14.01
C LEU A 190 3.59 13.19 -13.50
N ARG A 191 3.17 12.52 -12.43
CA ARG A 191 1.86 12.70 -11.81
C ARG A 191 2.01 13.41 -10.49
N GLU A 192 1.13 14.35 -10.21
CA GLU A 192 1.00 14.97 -8.90
C GLU A 192 0.45 13.93 -7.92
N LYS A 193 1.05 13.85 -6.73
CA LYS A 193 0.48 13.10 -5.61
C LYS A 193 -0.73 13.83 -5.07
N ASP A 194 -1.61 13.11 -4.38
CA ASP A 194 -2.73 13.74 -3.68
C ASP A 194 -2.23 14.80 -2.70
N VAL A 195 -2.96 15.92 -2.61
CA VAL A 195 -2.62 17.01 -1.70
C VAL A 195 -2.65 16.51 -0.26
N VAL A 196 -1.58 16.79 0.47
CA VAL A 196 -1.48 16.50 1.90
C VAL A 196 -1.61 17.81 2.65
N TYR A 197 -2.55 17.86 3.59
CA TYR A 197 -2.82 19.05 4.39
C TYR A 197 -2.16 18.97 5.77
N ASP A 198 -1.70 20.11 6.26
CA ASP A 198 -1.30 20.31 7.64
C ASP A 198 -2.55 20.46 8.53
N VAL A 199 -3.04 19.31 8.99
CA VAL A 199 -4.20 19.22 9.87
C VAL A 199 -4.00 19.97 11.19
N GLU A 200 -2.76 20.10 11.67
CA GLU A 200 -2.50 20.77 12.94
C GLU A 200 -2.63 22.29 12.81
N SER A 201 -2.14 22.85 11.71
CA SER A 201 -2.34 24.28 11.41
C SER A 201 -3.80 24.60 11.12
N ILE A 202 -4.52 23.73 10.38
CA ILE A 202 -5.96 23.87 10.13
C ILE A 202 -6.75 23.83 11.44
N PHE A 203 -6.41 22.92 12.36
CA PHE A 203 -7.07 22.83 13.66
C PHE A 203 -6.89 24.10 14.49
N LYS A 204 -5.70 24.73 14.43
CA LYS A 204 -5.42 25.97 15.16
C LYS A 204 -6.24 27.15 14.64
N GLU A 205 -6.45 27.23 13.33
CA GLU A 205 -7.20 28.32 12.72
C GLU A 205 -8.73 28.10 12.80
N PHE A 206 -9.21 26.95 12.33
CA PHE A 206 -10.64 26.69 12.13
C PHE A 206 -11.29 25.89 13.28
N GLY A 207 -10.48 25.39 14.21
CA GLY A 207 -10.95 24.63 15.36
C GLY A 207 -11.39 23.20 15.06
N SER A 208 -11.95 22.54 16.07
CA SER A 208 -12.39 21.15 16.00
C SER A 208 -13.60 20.94 15.08
N HIS A 209 -14.50 21.92 15.01
CA HIS A 209 -15.74 21.81 14.23
C HIS A 209 -15.45 21.50 12.76
N PHE A 210 -14.45 22.16 12.19
CA PHE A 210 -13.98 21.92 10.84
C PHE A 210 -13.54 20.45 10.63
N LEU A 211 -12.78 19.89 11.58
CA LEU A 211 -12.32 18.50 11.50
C LEU A 211 -13.43 17.48 11.76
N LEU A 212 -14.43 17.83 12.57
CA LEU A 212 -15.63 17.02 12.77
C LEU A 212 -16.38 16.84 11.45
N GLU A 213 -16.47 17.90 10.65
CA GLU A 213 -17.13 17.87 9.35
C GLU A 213 -16.25 17.19 8.28
N TYR A 214 -15.07 17.74 7.99
CA TYR A 214 -14.27 17.36 6.81
C TYR A 214 -13.19 16.32 7.08
N GLY A 215 -12.79 16.10 8.34
CA GLY A 215 -11.71 15.18 8.69
C GLY A 215 -12.03 13.71 8.38
N GLN A 216 -11.04 12.90 8.01
CA GLN A 216 -11.18 11.45 7.90
C GLN A 216 -10.33 10.76 8.96
N ILE A 217 -10.92 9.90 9.78
CA ILE A 217 -10.19 9.17 10.82
C ILE A 217 -9.18 8.21 10.18
N SER A 218 -7.92 8.31 10.60
CA SER A 218 -6.89 7.32 10.31
C SER A 218 -6.85 6.29 11.44
N MET A 219 -7.27 5.06 11.13
CA MET A 219 -7.30 3.99 12.13
C MET A 219 -5.92 3.55 12.58
N GLU A 220 -4.93 3.64 11.70
CA GLU A 220 -3.53 3.42 12.05
C GLU A 220 -3.09 4.39 13.15
N LYS A 221 -3.37 5.69 12.98
CA LYS A 221 -3.06 6.69 14.02
C LYS A 221 -3.87 6.47 15.29
N VAL A 222 -5.13 6.10 15.20
CA VAL A 222 -5.93 5.74 16.39
C VAL A 222 -5.29 4.57 17.13
N GLU A 223 -4.83 3.54 16.41
CA GLU A 223 -4.15 2.39 17.01
C GLU A 223 -2.85 2.78 17.72
N GLU A 224 -2.08 3.72 17.18
CA GLU A 224 -0.92 4.29 17.88
C GLU A 224 -1.31 4.93 19.22
N TYR A 225 -2.42 5.68 19.27
CA TYR A 225 -2.90 6.30 20.50
C TYR A 225 -3.48 5.29 21.50
N ILE A 226 -4.02 4.15 21.02
CA ILE A 226 -4.36 3.03 21.89
C ILE A 226 -3.10 2.43 22.51
N ILE A 227 -2.04 2.24 21.72
CA ILE A 227 -0.75 1.71 22.21
C ILE A 227 -0.17 2.64 23.29
N LYS A 228 -0.27 3.95 23.09
CA LYS A 228 0.15 4.98 24.05
C LYS A 228 -0.75 5.09 25.30
N GLY A 229 -1.88 4.38 25.35
CA GLY A 229 -2.77 4.35 26.51
C GLY A 229 -3.80 5.49 26.59
N PHE A 230 -3.91 6.35 25.56
CA PHE A 230 -4.90 7.45 25.54
C PHE A 230 -6.33 6.96 25.28
N LEU A 231 -6.48 5.75 24.75
CA LEU A 231 -7.75 5.17 24.38
C LEU A 231 -7.68 3.64 24.49
N SER A 232 -8.80 2.99 24.80
CA SER A 232 -8.90 1.53 24.81
C SER A 232 -9.70 1.01 23.61
N TYR A 233 -9.41 -0.23 23.20
CA TYR A 233 -10.22 -0.89 22.17
C TYR A 233 -11.70 -0.98 22.54
N LYS A 234 -12.02 -1.13 23.84
CA LYS A 234 -13.40 -1.19 24.34
C LYS A 234 -14.17 0.12 24.09
N GLU A 235 -13.47 1.25 24.11
CA GLU A 235 -14.08 2.55 23.81
C GLU A 235 -14.39 2.68 22.32
N ILE A 236 -13.49 2.22 21.44
CA ILE A 236 -13.72 2.22 19.98
C ILE A 236 -14.85 1.28 19.58
N GLU A 237 -14.91 0.10 20.21
CA GLU A 237 -15.84 -0.97 19.84
C GLU A 237 -17.30 -0.51 19.88
N LYS A 238 -17.65 0.44 20.76
CA LYS A 238 -18.98 1.05 20.84
C LYS A 238 -19.42 1.76 19.55
N TYR A 239 -18.46 2.23 18.75
CA TYR A 239 -18.69 2.95 17.50
C TYR A 239 -18.50 2.06 16.27
N ARG A 240 -18.19 0.77 16.48
CA ARG A 240 -17.90 -0.17 15.40
C ARG A 240 -18.85 -1.34 15.46
N LYS A 241 -19.56 -1.56 14.37
CA LYS A 241 -20.34 -2.77 14.16
C LYS A 241 -19.53 -3.73 13.32
N LEU A 242 -19.26 -4.92 13.86
CA LEU A 242 -18.71 -6.02 13.08
C LEU A 242 -19.72 -6.41 11.98
N VAL A 243 -19.26 -6.41 10.73
CA VAL A 243 -20.09 -6.75 9.56
C VAL A 243 -19.77 -8.16 9.09
N ASP A 244 -18.49 -8.51 9.01
CA ASP A 244 -18.04 -9.80 8.50
C ASP A 244 -16.66 -10.15 9.09
N ILE A 245 -16.29 -11.43 9.06
CA ILE A 245 -14.96 -11.91 9.41
C ILE A 245 -14.48 -12.86 8.31
N PRO A 246 -14.06 -12.35 7.14
CA PRO A 246 -13.40 -13.16 6.14
C PRO A 246 -12.09 -13.77 6.67
N LEU A 247 -11.70 -14.90 6.08
CA LEU A 247 -10.37 -15.47 6.28
C LEU A 247 -9.43 -14.98 5.17
N LYS A 248 -8.37 -14.28 5.56
CA LYS A 248 -7.24 -13.97 4.69
C LYS A 248 -6.21 -15.07 4.77
N PHE A 249 -5.75 -15.52 3.61
CA PHE A 249 -4.68 -16.51 3.51
C PHE A 249 -3.34 -15.82 3.31
N PHE A 250 -2.35 -16.20 4.10
CA PHE A 250 -0.98 -15.67 4.03
C PHE A 250 0.01 -16.81 3.85
N VAL A 251 1.06 -16.52 3.06
CA VAL A 251 2.24 -17.37 2.91
C VAL A 251 3.45 -16.47 3.10
N MET A 252 4.35 -16.86 4.01
CA MET A 252 5.56 -16.11 4.32
C MET A 252 6.67 -17.01 4.86
N ASP A 253 7.91 -16.54 4.80
CA ASP A 253 9.01 -17.20 5.49
C ASP A 253 8.77 -17.22 7.00
N ILE A 254 9.19 -18.32 7.65
CA ILE A 254 9.04 -18.49 9.11
C ILE A 254 9.69 -17.34 9.90
N GLU A 255 10.85 -16.86 9.44
CA GLU A 255 11.54 -15.74 10.08
C GLU A 255 10.76 -14.43 9.96
N THR A 256 10.03 -14.24 8.87
CA THR A 256 9.15 -13.07 8.70
C THR A 256 7.95 -13.15 9.64
N GLU A 257 7.40 -14.35 9.83
CA GLU A 257 6.35 -14.56 10.82
C GLU A 257 6.86 -14.28 12.23
N ARG A 258 8.02 -14.83 12.62
CA ARG A 258 8.62 -14.63 13.94
C ARG A 258 8.82 -13.16 14.25
N LYS A 259 9.43 -12.39 13.34
CA LYS A 259 9.59 -10.94 13.49
C LYS A 259 8.27 -10.20 13.65
N SER A 260 7.24 -10.63 12.93
CA SER A 260 5.89 -10.05 13.04
C SER A 260 5.27 -10.35 14.41
N MET A 261 5.46 -11.56 14.92
CA MET A 261 4.99 -11.97 16.24
C MET A 261 5.74 -11.27 17.38
N GLU A 262 7.06 -11.12 17.27
CA GLU A 262 7.89 -10.38 18.23
C GLU A 262 7.46 -8.93 18.33
N THR A 263 7.25 -8.27 17.18
CA THR A 263 6.72 -6.89 17.14
C THR A 263 5.36 -6.82 17.83
N TYR A 264 4.47 -7.78 17.57
CA TYR A 264 3.15 -7.82 18.20
C TYR A 264 3.21 -8.08 19.71
N GLN A 265 4.10 -8.98 20.15
CA GLN A 265 4.34 -9.27 21.58
C GLN A 265 4.90 -8.05 22.29
N TYR A 266 5.89 -7.37 21.70
CA TYR A 266 6.45 -6.12 22.21
C TYR A 266 5.37 -5.05 22.39
N ILE A 267 4.54 -4.82 21.37
CA ILE A 267 3.41 -3.90 21.44
C ILE A 267 2.42 -4.32 22.54
N SER A 268 2.13 -5.61 22.67
CA SER A 268 1.22 -6.14 23.68
C SER A 268 1.76 -5.98 25.10
N MET A 269 3.07 -6.15 25.30
CA MET A 269 3.75 -5.91 26.57
C MET A 269 3.73 -4.42 26.95
N GLN A 270 3.98 -3.51 26.00
CA GLN A 270 3.82 -2.07 26.22
C GLN A 270 2.38 -1.71 26.63
N LYS A 271 1.38 -2.26 25.93
CA LYS A 271 -0.04 -2.08 26.29
C LYS A 271 -0.35 -2.55 27.72
N ALA A 272 0.25 -3.66 28.15
CA ALA A 272 0.06 -4.20 29.50
C ALA A 272 0.77 -3.33 30.57
N GLN A 273 1.93 -2.76 30.26
CA GLN A 273 2.65 -1.86 31.16
C GLN A 273 1.97 -0.50 31.29
N ALA A 274 1.52 0.11 30.19
CA ALA A 274 0.79 1.38 30.22
C ALA A 274 -0.47 1.32 31.10
N LYS A 275 -1.16 0.17 31.13
CA LYS A 275 -2.30 -0.07 32.02
C LYS A 275 -1.95 -0.22 33.51
N ARG A 276 -0.69 -0.44 33.87
CA ARG A 276 -0.25 -0.53 35.28
C ARG A 276 0.12 0.83 35.86
N TYR A 277 0.32 1.85 35.02
CA TYR A 277 0.73 3.20 35.41
C TYR A 277 -0.36 4.26 35.16
N ALA A 278 -1.54 3.85 34.72
CA ALA A 278 -2.76 4.65 34.61
C ALA A 278 -3.77 4.17 35.66
#